data_AF-A0A535BH93-F1
#
_entry.id   AF-A0A535BH93-F1
#
_cell.length_a   1.000
_cell.length_b   1.000
_cell.length_c   1.000
_cell.angle_alpha   90.00
_cell.angle_beta   90.00
_cell.angle_gamma   90.00
#
_symmetry.space_group_name_H-M   'P 1'
#
loop_
_entity.id
_entity.type
_entity.pdbx_description
1 polymer ?
#
loop_
_entity_poly.entity_id
_entity_poly.type
_entity_poly.pdbx_seq_one_letter_code
_entity_poly.pdbx_strand_id
1 'polypeptide(L)'
;MNAQRSSNKPGRFSPPTFSLRSHLIALVVVALVPLVIFLAWLIIQESRSRRKAIEEHLLDTAKTLAVDVDREVISAINTLQTLALSYDLGARGPDEFRQLSDRILSSQKNWRMVIVQDPSGKQLASIVRSTDDTPPEPGMTSEEGIRILQSKEGQAIESPRASVIGSSVGVLVPIRREEKTEYITSGLIKPEVFAQILGQHKIPGEWLAAILDARKIVVASTRSAEKFFGKPTHLLVEESNQPGPGRWYRTTVENVPSYVLFANAPASGWSVALAVPVATVEAPFYRTMWLITGLGIFSLTLGGFFAFLVARRTARPIEFLATYAKERGEDKSPMRLPPASVAEINVLAQASAESASLLRQRETERDSVQEQLKIQLDGLTRLHELSASLLAIEDRSALFSEIVTGALILLKTDKGSLQLLDRGAQRLEVGGQIGTTTEFIELVQGTVSGQGASGTAVARRRSVMIDNIETTQILGDKQRVTALEAGVRAIHSIPLTAYFSTCWRPSEWEERRIGIYSQ
;
A
#
# COMPACT_ATOMS: atom_id res chain seq x y z
N MET A 1 -15.87 -50.44 -27.80
CA MET A 1 -14.59 -49.81 -27.39
C MET A 1 -14.78 -48.30 -27.50
N ASN A 2 -14.80 -47.64 -26.35
CA ASN A 2 -15.09 -46.22 -26.15
C ASN A 2 -14.05 -45.30 -26.78
N ALA A 3 -14.47 -44.15 -27.32
CA ALA A 3 -13.71 -42.90 -27.26
C ALA A 3 -14.61 -41.70 -27.59
N GLN A 4 -15.28 -41.18 -26.56
CA GLN A 4 -15.87 -39.84 -26.56
C GLN A 4 -14.75 -38.80 -26.71
N ARG A 5 -14.81 -37.98 -27.76
CA ARG A 5 -14.04 -36.73 -27.86
C ARG A 5 -14.61 -35.74 -26.86
N SER A 6 -13.91 -35.49 -25.76
CA SER A 6 -14.23 -34.40 -24.84
C SER A 6 -13.75 -33.06 -25.44
N SER A 7 -14.69 -32.14 -25.63
CA SER A 7 -14.39 -30.75 -25.96
C SER A 7 -13.92 -30.04 -24.68
N ASN A 8 -12.61 -29.91 -24.49
CA ASN A 8 -12.07 -29.15 -23.37
C ASN A 8 -12.11 -27.66 -23.73
N LYS A 9 -13.11 -26.93 -23.23
CA LYS A 9 -13.15 -25.46 -23.29
C LYS A 9 -12.05 -24.91 -22.37
N PRO A 10 -11.26 -23.90 -22.80
CA PRO A 10 -10.28 -23.28 -21.91
C PRO A 10 -11.00 -22.57 -20.76
N GLY A 11 -10.60 -22.91 -19.53
CA GLY A 11 -11.07 -22.25 -18.33
C GLY A 11 -10.81 -20.75 -18.42
N ARG A 12 -11.87 -19.95 -18.24
CA ARG A 12 -11.74 -18.51 -17.98
C ARG A 12 -10.84 -18.34 -16.76
N PHE A 13 -9.69 -17.71 -16.92
CA PHE A 13 -8.89 -17.22 -15.81
C PHE A 13 -9.72 -16.17 -15.06
N SER A 14 -10.36 -16.58 -13.97
CA SER A 14 -10.93 -15.64 -13.01
C SER A 14 -9.75 -14.87 -12.38
N PRO A 15 -9.68 -13.54 -12.50
CA PRO A 15 -8.62 -12.78 -11.87
C PRO A 15 -8.68 -12.99 -10.34
N PRO A 16 -7.53 -13.08 -9.65
CA PRO A 16 -7.50 -13.19 -8.19
C PRO A 16 -8.25 -12.02 -7.55
N THR A 17 -9.26 -12.31 -6.73
CA THR A 17 -10.05 -11.29 -6.03
C THR A 17 -9.28 -10.83 -4.78
N PHE A 18 -8.56 -9.72 -4.91
CA PHE A 18 -7.89 -9.09 -3.78
C PHE A 18 -8.85 -8.22 -2.96
N SER A 19 -8.69 -8.21 -1.64
CA SER A 19 -9.45 -7.32 -0.76
C SER A 19 -9.22 -5.84 -1.12
N LEU A 20 -10.19 -4.96 -0.86
CA LEU A 20 -10.05 -3.51 -1.05
C LEU A 20 -8.82 -2.95 -0.32
N ARG A 21 -8.44 -3.56 0.82
CA ARG A 21 -7.27 -3.20 1.61
C ARG A 21 -5.97 -3.37 0.82
N SER A 22 -5.87 -4.47 0.07
CA SER A 22 -4.71 -4.80 -0.76
C SER A 22 -4.54 -3.83 -1.92
N HIS A 23 -5.64 -3.43 -2.57
CA HIS A 23 -5.60 -2.43 -3.65
C HIS A 23 -5.18 -1.04 -3.14
N LEU A 24 -5.69 -0.61 -1.98
CA LEU A 24 -5.29 0.66 -1.38
C LEU A 24 -3.82 0.67 -0.94
N ILE A 25 -3.33 -0.42 -0.34
CA ILE A 25 -1.91 -0.54 0.02
C ILE A 25 -1.04 -0.55 -1.25
N ALA A 26 -1.44 -1.28 -2.29
CA ALA A 26 -0.72 -1.30 -3.56
C ALA A 26 -0.64 0.09 -4.20
N LEU A 27 -1.73 0.87 -4.17
CA LEU A 27 -1.74 2.25 -4.65
C LEU A 27 -0.75 3.14 -3.90
N VAL A 28 -0.74 3.05 -2.56
CA VAL A 28 0.21 3.80 -1.72
C VAL A 28 1.66 3.43 -2.03
N VAL A 29 1.95 2.13 -2.16
CA VAL A 29 3.29 1.63 -2.50
C VAL A 29 3.71 2.13 -3.88
N VAL A 30 2.85 2.02 -4.89
CA VAL A 30 3.13 2.48 -6.26
C VAL A 30 3.33 3.99 -6.33
N ALA A 31 2.65 4.77 -5.48
CA ALA A 31 2.83 6.22 -5.43
C ALA A 31 4.11 6.65 -4.68
N LEU A 32 4.43 5.99 -3.56
CA LEU A 32 5.53 6.41 -2.67
C LEU A 32 6.90 5.84 -3.05
N VAL A 33 6.96 4.58 -3.49
CA VAL A 33 8.24 3.92 -3.76
C VAL A 33 9.05 4.63 -4.86
N PRO A 34 8.47 5.04 -6.01
CA PRO A 34 9.22 5.76 -7.03
C PRO A 34 9.79 7.10 -6.53
N LEU A 35 9.06 7.81 -5.66
CA LEU A 35 9.51 9.07 -5.07
C LEU A 35 10.72 8.85 -4.15
N VAL A 36 10.66 7.82 -3.30
CA VAL A 36 11.78 7.45 -2.40
C VAL A 36 13.00 7.02 -3.20
N ILE A 37 12.81 6.22 -4.26
CA ILE A 37 13.89 5.81 -5.17
C ILE A 37 14.52 7.04 -5.83
N PHE A 38 13.71 7.99 -6.31
CA PHE A 38 14.21 9.21 -6.94
C PHE A 38 15.02 10.09 -5.97
N LEU A 39 14.53 10.27 -4.74
CA LEU A 39 15.26 11.00 -3.69
C LEU A 39 16.58 10.32 -3.32
N ALA A 40 16.56 8.98 -3.15
CA ALA A 40 17.76 8.20 -2.89
C ALA A 40 18.77 8.31 -4.05
N TRP A 41 18.28 8.26 -5.29
CA TRP A 41 19.11 8.43 -6.48
C TRP A 41 19.77 9.81 -6.55
N LEU A 42 19.02 10.90 -6.33
CA LEU A 42 19.56 12.26 -6.31
C LEU A 42 20.69 12.41 -5.28
N ILE A 43 20.53 11.84 -4.09
CA ILE A 43 21.50 11.96 -3.01
C ILE A 43 22.74 11.10 -3.26
N ILE A 44 22.58 9.91 -3.84
CA ILE A 44 23.72 9.11 -4.32
C ILE A 44 24.48 9.90 -5.39
N GLN A 45 23.77 10.58 -6.30
CA GLN A 45 24.36 11.38 -7.37
C GLN A 45 25.12 12.59 -6.79
N GLU A 46 24.51 13.33 -5.86
CA GLU A 46 25.16 14.45 -5.17
C GLU A 46 26.36 14.00 -4.32
N SER A 47 26.27 12.87 -3.62
CA SER A 47 27.37 12.30 -2.85
C SER A 47 28.56 11.93 -3.75
N ARG A 48 28.29 11.32 -4.90
CA ARG A 48 29.33 11.03 -5.90
C ARG A 48 29.99 12.31 -6.42
N SER A 49 29.20 13.34 -6.68
CA SER A 49 29.70 14.65 -7.14
C SER A 49 30.53 15.36 -6.07
N ARG A 50 30.05 15.39 -4.81
CA ARG A 50 30.79 15.95 -3.67
C ARG A 50 32.12 15.24 -3.45
N ARG A 51 32.14 13.91 -3.55
CA ARG A 51 33.37 13.13 -3.39
C ARG A 51 34.41 13.49 -4.46
N LYS A 52 34.00 13.59 -5.72
CA LYS A 52 34.88 14.02 -6.82
C LYS A 52 35.41 15.44 -6.62
N ALA A 53 34.56 16.37 -6.18
CA ALA A 53 34.99 17.74 -5.91
C ALA A 53 36.04 17.82 -4.78
N ILE A 54 35.87 17.02 -3.71
CA ILE A 54 36.86 16.91 -2.64
C ILE A 54 38.17 16.30 -3.17
N GLU A 55 38.08 15.27 -4.01
CA GLU A 55 39.23 14.62 -4.67
C GLU A 55 40.06 15.59 -5.49
N GLU A 56 39.40 16.34 -6.38
CA GLU A 56 40.06 17.33 -7.22
C GLU A 56 40.69 18.44 -6.40
N HIS A 57 39.98 18.96 -5.39
CA HIS A 57 40.49 20.01 -4.51
C HIS A 57 41.71 19.55 -3.69
N LEU A 58 41.68 18.31 -3.16
CA LEU A 58 42.80 17.74 -2.43
C LEU A 58 44.02 17.51 -3.33
N LEU A 59 43.80 17.03 -4.55
CA LEU A 59 44.86 16.85 -5.52
C LEU A 59 45.53 18.18 -5.88
N ASP A 60 44.74 19.23 -6.09
CA ASP A 60 45.24 20.57 -6.37
C ASP A 60 46.06 21.14 -5.19
N THR A 61 45.56 20.95 -3.97
CA THR A 61 46.28 21.33 -2.74
C THR A 61 47.60 20.57 -2.60
N ALA A 62 47.58 19.25 -2.81
CA ALA A 62 48.78 18.42 -2.74
C ALA A 62 49.81 18.81 -3.81
N LYS A 63 49.37 19.11 -5.04
CA LYS A 63 50.24 19.61 -6.12
C LYS A 63 50.85 20.96 -5.79
N THR A 64 50.07 21.88 -5.23
CA THR A 64 50.56 23.19 -4.81
C THR A 64 51.64 23.05 -3.73
N LEU A 65 51.38 22.24 -2.71
CA LEU A 65 52.37 21.91 -1.68
C LEU A 65 53.63 21.26 -2.27
N ALA A 66 53.49 20.35 -3.23
CA ALA A 66 54.63 19.71 -3.90
C ALA A 66 55.51 20.71 -4.67
N VAL A 67 54.89 21.71 -5.31
CA VAL A 67 55.62 22.80 -5.97
C VAL A 67 56.37 23.66 -4.95
N ASP A 68 55.77 23.96 -3.80
CA ASP A 68 56.44 24.74 -2.75
C ASP A 68 57.62 23.97 -2.12
N VAL A 69 57.48 22.65 -1.98
CA VAL A 69 58.60 21.77 -1.58
C VAL A 69 59.73 21.83 -2.61
N ASP A 70 59.42 21.72 -3.90
CA ASP A 70 60.43 21.83 -4.97
C ASP A 70 61.12 23.19 -4.95
N ARG A 71 60.38 24.28 -4.71
CA ARG A 71 60.96 25.64 -4.60
C ARG A 71 62.00 25.71 -3.48
N GLU A 72 61.72 25.14 -2.31
CA GLU A 72 62.67 25.14 -1.19
C GLU A 72 63.91 24.30 -1.52
N VAL A 73 63.72 23.11 -2.09
CA VAL A 73 64.84 22.22 -2.49
C VAL A 73 65.70 22.89 -3.57
N ILE A 74 65.10 23.48 -4.60
CA ILE A 74 65.81 24.18 -5.67
C ILE A 74 66.53 25.43 -5.13
N SER A 75 65.91 26.18 -4.23
CA SER A 75 66.53 27.33 -3.56
C SER A 75 67.82 26.93 -2.82
N ALA A 76 67.77 25.80 -2.10
CA ALA A 76 68.94 25.26 -1.42
C ALA A 76 70.02 24.79 -2.40
N ILE A 77 69.64 24.07 -3.46
CA ILE A 77 70.57 23.64 -4.52
C ILE A 77 71.27 24.85 -5.14
N ASN A 78 70.53 25.88 -5.54
CA ASN A 78 71.09 27.08 -6.18
C ASN A 78 72.05 27.83 -5.24
N THR A 79 71.73 27.89 -3.95
CA THR A 79 72.60 28.51 -2.94
C THR A 79 73.92 27.74 -2.80
N LEU A 80 73.85 26.40 -2.71
CA LEU A 80 75.04 25.54 -2.64
C LEU A 80 75.86 25.55 -3.94
N GLN A 81 75.20 25.58 -5.10
CA GLN A 81 75.88 25.72 -6.39
C GLN A 81 76.60 27.06 -6.52
N THR A 82 75.99 28.15 -6.04
CA THR A 82 76.64 29.46 -6.03
C THR A 82 77.86 29.45 -5.11
N LEU A 83 77.76 28.83 -3.93
CA LEU A 83 78.90 28.63 -3.03
C LEU A 83 80.02 27.82 -3.72
N ALA A 84 79.66 26.70 -4.34
CA ALA A 84 80.57 25.83 -5.07
C ALA A 84 81.29 26.55 -6.22
N LEU A 85 80.59 27.39 -6.99
CA LEU A 85 81.18 28.16 -8.08
C LEU A 85 82.05 29.33 -7.60
N SER A 86 81.73 29.89 -6.43
CA SER A 86 82.48 31.00 -5.84
C SER A 86 83.82 30.59 -5.21
N TYR A 87 84.01 29.31 -4.94
CA TYR A 87 85.15 28.79 -4.19
C TYR A 87 85.81 27.60 -4.90
N ASP A 88 87.07 27.78 -5.27
CA ASP A 88 87.92 26.69 -5.77
C ASP A 88 88.75 26.12 -4.62
N LEU A 89 88.38 24.92 -4.16
CA LEU A 89 89.10 24.18 -3.11
C LEU A 89 90.59 24.01 -3.44
N GLY A 90 90.93 23.87 -4.73
CA GLY A 90 92.30 23.62 -5.16
C GLY A 90 93.20 24.85 -5.06
N ALA A 91 92.64 26.06 -5.13
CA ALA A 91 93.41 27.31 -5.21
C ALA A 91 93.47 28.08 -3.88
N ARG A 92 92.46 27.96 -3.00
CA ARG A 92 92.24 28.92 -1.91
C ARG A 92 92.20 28.36 -0.48
N GLY A 93 92.26 27.04 -0.32
CA GLY A 93 92.41 26.39 1.00
C GLY A 93 91.21 26.53 1.96
N PRO A 94 91.12 25.68 2.99
CA PRO A 94 89.91 25.46 3.80
C PRO A 94 89.43 26.67 4.63
N ASP A 95 90.26 27.68 4.86
CA ASP A 95 89.92 28.86 5.67
C ASP A 95 89.02 29.86 4.94
N GLU A 96 89.18 30.01 3.63
CA GLU A 96 88.31 30.89 2.82
C GLU A 96 86.92 30.26 2.66
N PHE A 97 86.85 28.94 2.50
CA PHE A 97 85.59 28.19 2.59
C PHE A 97 84.87 28.45 3.92
N ARG A 98 85.64 28.53 5.01
CA ARG A 98 85.09 28.82 6.34
C ARG A 98 84.38 30.18 6.34
N GLN A 99 85.05 31.23 5.87
CA GLN A 99 84.47 32.57 5.84
C GLN A 99 83.25 32.69 4.92
N LEU A 100 83.26 32.02 3.77
CA LEU A 100 82.13 32.04 2.83
C LEU A 100 80.91 31.29 3.37
N SER A 101 81.10 30.10 3.93
CA SER A 101 79.96 29.33 4.45
C SER A 101 79.42 29.92 5.76
N ASP A 102 80.22 30.63 6.56
CA ASP A 102 79.74 31.41 7.71
C ASP A 102 78.76 32.52 7.28
N ARG A 103 79.03 33.20 6.15
CA ARG A 103 78.11 34.23 5.62
C ARG A 103 76.78 33.61 5.17
N ILE A 104 76.83 32.43 4.54
CA ILE A 104 75.63 31.71 4.11
C ILE A 104 74.83 31.25 5.32
N LEU A 105 75.45 30.63 6.32
CA LEU A 105 74.78 30.19 7.55
C LEU A 105 74.19 31.36 8.35
N SER A 106 74.83 32.54 8.28
CA SER A 106 74.30 33.77 8.88
C SER A 106 73.06 34.30 8.14
N SER A 107 73.02 34.18 6.80
CA SER A 107 71.88 34.59 5.98
C SER A 107 70.74 33.56 6.01
N GLN A 108 71.06 32.27 6.03
CA GLN A 108 70.13 31.15 5.97
C GLN A 108 69.87 30.59 7.37
N LYS A 109 68.97 31.24 8.12
CA LYS A 109 68.67 30.91 9.53
C LYS A 109 68.15 29.48 9.77
N ASN A 110 67.78 28.75 8.73
CA ASN A 110 67.24 27.40 8.84
C ASN A 110 68.27 26.31 8.51
N TRP A 111 69.50 26.68 8.21
CA TRP A 111 70.57 25.73 7.95
C TRP A 111 71.34 25.44 9.24
N ARG A 112 71.64 24.17 9.50
CA ARG A 112 72.45 23.74 10.64
C ARG A 112 73.93 23.76 10.30
N MET A 113 74.27 23.30 9.10
CA MET A 113 75.66 23.01 8.75
C MET A 113 75.86 23.02 7.22
N VAL A 114 77.04 23.43 6.78
CA VAL A 114 77.53 23.23 5.42
C VAL A 114 78.81 22.40 5.47
N ILE A 115 78.89 21.37 4.64
CA ILE A 115 79.99 20.41 4.60
C ILE A 115 80.48 20.29 3.16
N VAL A 116 81.79 20.17 2.97
CA VAL A 116 82.38 19.70 1.72
C VAL A 116 83.08 18.38 1.98
N GLN A 117 82.78 17.40 1.13
CA GLN A 117 83.30 16.05 1.21
C GLN A 117 83.86 15.62 -0.14
N ASP A 118 84.78 14.67 -0.14
CA ASP A 118 85.18 13.97 -1.36
C ASP A 118 84.15 12.87 -1.73
N PRO A 119 84.23 12.29 -2.94
CA PRO A 119 83.34 11.20 -3.37
C PRO A 119 83.39 9.93 -2.51
N SER A 120 84.42 9.76 -1.68
CA SER A 120 84.54 8.63 -0.73
C SER A 120 83.81 8.88 0.59
N GLY A 121 83.27 10.08 0.79
CA GLY A 121 82.61 10.51 2.02
C GLY A 121 83.59 11.09 3.05
N LYS A 122 84.87 11.27 2.71
CA LYS A 122 85.83 11.93 3.59
C LYS A 122 85.53 13.42 3.62
N GLN A 123 85.31 13.93 4.82
CA GLN A 123 85.06 15.34 5.06
C GLN A 123 86.34 16.16 4.86
N LEU A 124 86.27 17.15 3.96
CA LEU A 124 87.36 18.06 3.64
C LEU A 124 87.28 19.35 4.42
N ALA A 125 86.06 19.89 4.55
CA ALA A 125 85.79 21.08 5.34
C ALA A 125 84.36 21.04 5.86
N SER A 126 84.12 21.71 6.98
CA SER A 126 82.76 21.83 7.52
C SER A 126 82.60 23.03 8.42
N ILE A 127 81.41 23.61 8.39
CA ILE A 127 81.01 24.66 9.32
C ILE A 127 79.68 24.30 9.92
N VAL A 128 79.66 24.21 11.25
CA VAL A 128 78.45 24.13 12.06
C VAL A 128 78.08 25.54 12.48
N ARG A 129 76.79 25.86 12.50
CA ARG A 129 76.33 27.13 13.04
C ARG A 129 76.76 27.26 14.51
N SER A 130 77.47 28.34 14.83
CA SER A 130 78.09 28.61 16.15
C SER A 130 77.17 28.56 17.38
N THR A 131 75.84 28.52 17.22
CA THR A 131 74.86 28.44 18.32
C THR A 131 74.39 27.02 18.61
N ASP A 132 74.65 26.07 17.72
CA ASP A 132 74.30 24.67 17.89
C ASP A 132 75.59 23.96 18.35
N ASP A 133 75.89 23.94 19.66
CA ASP A 133 77.05 23.27 20.30
C ASP A 133 77.02 21.73 20.16
N THR A 134 76.30 21.23 19.16
CA THR A 134 76.14 19.82 18.86
C THR A 134 77.27 19.39 17.91
N PRO A 135 77.97 18.28 18.19
CA PRO A 135 78.91 17.71 17.23
C PRO A 135 78.28 17.53 15.85
N PRO A 136 79.06 17.61 14.75
CA PRO A 136 78.57 17.31 13.40
C PRO A 136 77.72 16.04 13.42
N GLU A 137 76.51 16.09 12.85
CA GLU A 137 75.70 14.87 12.77
C GLU A 137 76.50 13.79 12.04
N PRO A 138 76.77 12.61 12.67
CA PRO A 138 77.52 11.55 12.03
C PRO A 138 76.81 10.96 10.80
N GLY A 139 75.58 11.41 10.52
CA GLY A 139 74.73 10.94 9.43
C GLY A 139 75.34 11.04 8.03
N MET A 140 76.25 11.99 7.76
CA MET A 140 76.92 12.09 6.46
C MET A 140 78.15 11.17 6.33
N THR A 141 78.81 10.83 7.42
CA THR A 141 79.96 9.92 7.45
C THR A 141 79.57 8.48 7.83
N SER A 142 78.30 8.25 8.13
CA SER A 142 77.75 6.93 8.40
C SER A 142 77.60 6.14 7.09
N GLU A 143 77.44 4.82 7.20
CA GLU A 143 77.20 3.95 6.04
C GLU A 143 75.99 4.41 5.21
N GLU A 144 74.97 4.98 5.86
CA GLU A 144 73.78 5.51 5.19
C GLU A 144 74.08 6.82 4.45
N GLY A 145 74.83 7.75 5.05
CA GLY A 145 75.27 8.98 4.39
C GLY A 145 76.14 8.71 3.16
N ILE A 146 77.10 7.78 3.30
CA ILE A 146 77.97 7.33 2.19
C ILE A 146 77.13 6.70 1.08
N ARG A 147 76.11 5.90 1.42
CA ARG A 147 75.18 5.32 0.45
C ARG A 147 74.31 6.37 -0.26
N ILE A 148 74.09 7.54 0.35
CA ILE A 148 73.36 8.65 -0.28
C ILE A 148 74.29 9.49 -1.17
N LEU A 149 75.57 9.62 -0.77
CA LEU A 149 76.64 10.26 -1.56
C LEU A 149 77.02 9.44 -2.80
N GLN A 150 76.81 8.13 -2.75
CA GLN A 150 77.02 7.21 -3.85
C GLN A 150 75.69 6.94 -4.59
N SER A 151 75.74 6.94 -5.92
CA SER A 151 74.65 6.51 -6.79
C SER A 151 74.48 4.98 -6.74
N LYS A 152 73.57 4.46 -7.57
CA LYS A 152 73.49 3.00 -7.76
C LYS A 152 74.80 2.54 -8.41
N GLU A 153 75.42 1.51 -7.83
CA GLU A 153 76.71 0.93 -8.27
C GLU A 153 77.99 1.62 -7.73
N GLY A 154 77.89 2.36 -6.61
CA GLY A 154 79.07 2.83 -5.87
C GLY A 154 79.81 4.00 -6.53
N GLN A 155 79.23 4.60 -7.58
CA GLN A 155 79.74 5.81 -8.21
C GLN A 155 79.27 7.05 -7.44
N ALA A 156 79.92 8.20 -7.58
CA ALA A 156 79.45 9.43 -6.93
C ALA A 156 78.09 9.87 -7.50
N ILE A 157 77.28 10.59 -6.72
CA ILE A 157 76.11 11.28 -7.29
C ILE A 157 76.55 12.28 -8.36
N GLU A 158 75.85 12.29 -9.50
CA GLU A 158 76.16 13.15 -10.65
C GLU A 158 75.22 14.36 -10.78
N SER A 159 74.11 14.35 -10.02
CA SER A 159 73.09 15.40 -10.02
C SER A 159 72.74 15.84 -8.59
N PRO A 160 72.35 17.12 -8.40
CA PRO A 160 71.88 17.60 -7.10
C PRO A 160 70.72 16.77 -6.57
N ARG A 161 70.72 16.49 -5.27
CA ARG A 161 69.70 15.65 -4.63
C ARG A 161 69.43 16.10 -3.20
N ALA A 162 68.17 16.04 -2.77
CA ALA A 162 67.80 16.21 -1.37
C ALA A 162 67.33 14.87 -0.78
N SER A 163 67.72 14.59 0.46
CA SER A 163 67.39 13.35 1.17
C SER A 163 67.39 13.56 2.68
N VAL A 164 66.65 12.74 3.42
CA VAL A 164 66.79 12.69 4.88
C VAL A 164 68.13 12.07 5.25
N ILE A 165 68.86 12.74 6.15
CA ILE A 165 70.18 12.33 6.63
C ILE A 165 70.28 12.66 8.12
N GLY A 166 70.41 11.64 8.96
CA GLY A 166 70.44 11.83 10.42
C GLY A 166 69.14 12.47 10.92
N SER A 167 69.25 13.61 11.60
CA SER A 167 68.12 14.39 12.11
C SER A 167 67.82 15.64 11.29
N SER A 168 68.34 15.69 10.05
CA SER A 168 68.27 16.83 9.14
C SER A 168 67.90 16.41 7.72
N VAL A 169 67.58 17.40 6.88
CA VAL A 169 67.47 17.21 5.44
C VAL A 169 68.78 17.63 4.80
N GLY A 170 69.49 16.69 4.19
CA GLY A 170 70.71 16.98 3.45
C GLY A 170 70.38 17.29 1.99
N VAL A 171 70.85 18.44 1.51
CA VAL A 171 70.89 18.79 0.09
C VAL A 171 72.32 18.63 -0.39
N LEU A 172 72.54 17.72 -1.32
CA LEU A 172 73.84 17.33 -1.84
C LEU A 172 74.00 17.89 -3.26
N VAL A 173 75.09 18.61 -3.49
CA VAL A 173 75.41 19.22 -4.79
C VAL A 173 76.81 18.75 -5.21
N PRO A 174 76.91 17.89 -6.25
CA PRO A 174 78.19 17.48 -6.78
C PRO A 174 78.84 18.61 -7.59
N ILE A 175 80.12 18.85 -7.33
CA ILE A 175 80.98 19.77 -8.08
C ILE A 175 81.82 18.94 -9.04
N ARG A 176 81.74 19.27 -10.33
CA ARG A 176 82.40 18.51 -11.41
C ARG A 176 83.61 19.26 -11.96
N ARG A 177 84.67 18.51 -12.25
CA ARG A 177 85.85 18.94 -13.00
C ARG A 177 86.18 17.85 -14.02
N GLU A 178 86.35 18.22 -15.30
CA GLU A 178 86.64 17.26 -16.38
C GLU A 178 85.68 16.04 -16.42
N GLU A 179 84.37 16.28 -16.31
CA GLU A 179 83.30 15.27 -16.30
C GLU A 179 83.34 14.26 -15.13
N LYS A 180 84.14 14.48 -14.08
CA LYS A 180 84.15 13.68 -12.85
C LYS A 180 83.76 14.53 -11.64
N THR A 181 82.98 13.95 -10.73
CA THR A 181 82.66 14.58 -9.44
C THR A 181 83.93 14.65 -8.60
N GLU A 182 84.43 15.85 -8.36
CA GLU A 182 85.65 16.09 -7.58
C GLU A 182 85.33 16.23 -6.09
N TYR A 183 84.24 16.94 -5.78
CA TYR A 183 83.77 17.19 -4.42
C TYR A 183 82.23 17.22 -4.37
N ILE A 184 81.66 16.99 -3.18
CA ILE A 184 80.24 17.15 -2.92
C ILE A 184 80.06 18.20 -1.82
N THR A 185 79.31 19.25 -2.13
CA THR A 185 78.92 20.25 -1.13
C THR A 185 77.52 19.91 -0.63
N SER A 186 77.40 19.83 0.68
CA SER A 186 76.20 19.40 1.37
C SER A 186 75.71 20.47 2.33
N GLY A 187 74.44 20.85 2.24
CA GLY A 187 73.76 21.70 3.21
C GLY A 187 72.79 20.89 4.05
N LEU A 188 72.92 20.92 5.37
CA LEU A 188 71.99 20.27 6.31
C LEU A 188 70.95 21.30 6.77
N ILE A 189 69.70 21.06 6.38
CA ILE A 189 68.55 21.94 6.61
C ILE A 189 67.67 21.36 7.72
N LYS A 190 67.16 22.26 8.56
CA LYS A 190 66.21 21.98 9.63
C LYS A 190 64.89 21.39 9.08
N PRO A 191 64.38 20.26 9.59
CA PRO A 191 63.10 19.68 9.17
C PRO A 191 61.91 20.65 9.29
N GLU A 192 62.02 21.60 10.22
CA GLU A 192 61.01 22.60 10.54
C GLU A 192 60.65 23.48 9.33
N VAL A 193 61.58 23.68 8.38
CA VAL A 193 61.32 24.41 7.13
C VAL A 193 60.22 23.74 6.33
N PHE A 194 60.33 22.43 6.14
CA PHE A 194 59.38 21.64 5.39
C PHE A 194 58.05 21.50 6.15
N ALA A 195 58.10 21.40 7.48
CA ALA A 195 56.89 21.43 8.31
C ALA A 195 56.14 22.78 8.19
N GLN A 196 56.86 23.89 8.05
CA GLN A 196 56.25 25.21 7.87
C GLN A 196 55.51 25.33 6.53
N ILE A 197 56.00 24.71 5.45
CA ILE A 197 55.30 24.66 4.14
C ILE A 197 53.92 24.03 4.31
N LEU A 198 53.82 22.92 5.06
CA LEU A 198 52.54 22.27 5.37
C LEU A 198 51.63 23.17 6.22
N GLY A 199 52.19 23.92 7.17
CA GLY A 199 51.46 24.83 8.05
C GLY A 199 50.84 26.05 7.33
N GLN A 200 51.42 26.48 6.20
CA GLN A 200 50.90 27.63 5.44
C GLN A 200 49.55 27.38 4.78
N HIS A 201 49.22 26.11 4.46
CA HIS A 201 48.03 25.75 3.69
C HIS A 201 46.76 25.48 4.51
N LYS A 202 46.69 25.95 5.78
CA LYS A 202 45.51 25.82 6.69
C LYS A 202 44.82 24.44 6.60
N ILE A 203 45.63 23.39 6.66
CA ILE A 203 45.14 22.01 6.59
C ILE A 203 44.29 21.74 7.85
N PRO A 204 43.05 21.24 7.72
CA PRO A 204 42.21 20.89 8.87
C PRO A 204 42.95 19.95 9.84
N GLY A 205 42.78 20.14 11.15
CA GLY A 205 43.52 19.36 12.16
C GLY A 205 43.23 17.85 12.16
N GLU A 206 42.10 17.44 11.58
CA GLU A 206 41.73 16.03 11.38
C GLU A 206 42.47 15.38 10.20
N TRP A 207 43.07 16.18 9.31
CA TRP A 207 43.79 15.71 8.14
C TRP A 207 45.28 15.63 8.44
N LEU A 208 45.93 14.61 7.91
CA LEU A 208 47.37 14.44 8.02
C LEU A 208 48.00 14.76 6.66
N ALA A 209 48.98 15.67 6.66
CA ALA A 209 49.80 15.92 5.50
C ALA A 209 51.24 15.54 5.83
N ALA A 210 51.91 14.87 4.90
CA ALA A 210 53.31 14.49 5.05
C ALA A 210 54.09 14.79 3.78
N ILE A 211 55.31 15.30 3.94
CA ILE A 211 56.31 15.43 2.88
C ILE A 211 57.19 14.19 2.96
N LEU A 212 57.40 13.55 1.83
CA LEU A 212 58.16 12.33 1.68
C LEU A 212 59.31 12.56 0.70
N ASP A 213 60.51 12.11 1.03
CA ASP A 213 61.65 12.16 0.12
C ASP A 213 61.47 11.19 -1.07
N ALA A 214 62.42 11.19 -2.00
CA ALA A 214 62.40 10.29 -3.16
C ALA A 214 62.46 8.78 -2.79
N ARG A 215 62.87 8.43 -1.57
CA ARG A 215 62.88 7.07 -1.01
C ARG A 215 61.64 6.76 -0.16
N LYS A 216 60.66 7.67 -0.14
CA LYS A 216 59.42 7.59 0.65
C LYS A 216 59.66 7.62 2.17
N ILE A 217 60.73 8.29 2.58
CA ILE A 217 61.03 8.57 3.99
C ILE A 217 60.34 9.88 4.38
N VAL A 218 59.73 9.91 5.57
CA VAL A 218 59.03 11.10 6.07
C VAL A 218 60.02 12.22 6.39
N VAL A 219 59.86 13.35 5.71
CA VAL A 219 60.65 14.58 5.88
C VAL A 219 59.95 15.55 6.83
N ALA A 220 58.63 15.66 6.71
CA ALA A 220 57.81 16.50 7.58
C ALA A 220 56.38 15.96 7.64
N SER A 221 55.66 16.27 8.71
CA SER A 221 54.25 15.91 8.88
C SER A 221 53.52 17.00 9.67
N THR A 222 52.23 17.21 9.41
CA THR A 222 51.39 18.12 10.22
C THR A 222 51.15 17.59 11.64
N ARG A 223 51.21 16.26 11.82
CA ARG A 223 51.04 15.59 13.12
C ARG A 223 52.20 14.66 13.40
N SER A 224 52.63 14.60 14.67
CA SER A 224 53.65 13.68 15.14
C SER A 224 54.98 13.75 14.36
N ALA A 225 55.36 14.95 13.87
CA ALA A 225 56.51 15.14 12.98
C ALA A 225 57.80 14.50 13.53
N GLU A 226 58.12 14.76 14.81
CA GLU A 226 59.31 14.21 15.48
C GLU A 226 59.30 12.68 15.58
N LYS A 227 58.11 12.06 15.67
CA LYS A 227 57.98 10.60 15.79
C LYS A 227 58.24 9.89 14.47
N PHE A 228 57.89 10.52 13.35
CA PHE A 228 57.93 9.91 12.02
C PHE A 228 59.11 10.37 11.16
N PHE A 229 59.73 11.50 11.49
CA PHE A 229 60.91 11.98 10.77
C PHE A 229 61.97 10.89 10.58
N GLY A 230 62.49 10.75 9.35
CA GLY A 230 63.54 9.78 9.02
C GLY A 230 63.08 8.33 8.96
N LYS A 231 61.79 8.04 9.14
CA LYS A 231 61.25 6.68 9.03
C LYS A 231 60.57 6.47 7.68
N PRO A 232 60.59 5.24 7.14
CA PRO A 232 59.77 4.88 6.00
C PRO A 232 58.30 5.20 6.29
N THR A 233 57.60 5.74 5.30
CA THR A 233 56.17 6.02 5.45
C THR A 233 55.37 4.74 5.63
N HIS A 234 54.41 4.75 6.57
CA HIS A 234 53.37 3.71 6.66
C HIS A 234 52.23 3.92 5.66
N LEU A 235 52.23 5.03 4.93
CA LEU A 235 51.26 5.33 3.89
C LEU A 235 51.62 4.45 2.70
N LEU A 236 50.67 3.66 2.20
CA LEU A 236 50.87 2.63 1.16
C LEU A 236 51.86 3.06 0.06
N VAL A 237 53.07 2.50 0.07
CA VAL A 237 54.17 2.86 -0.86
C VAL A 237 54.03 2.16 -2.21
N GLU A 238 53.59 0.90 -2.19
CA GLU A 238 53.55 0.00 -3.36
C GLU A 238 52.67 0.51 -4.50
N GLU A 239 51.59 1.24 -4.18
CA GLU A 239 50.69 1.84 -5.17
C GLU A 239 51.01 3.30 -5.50
N SER A 240 51.88 3.96 -4.73
CA SER A 240 52.39 5.32 -5.01
C SER A 240 53.37 5.37 -6.20
N ASN A 241 53.94 4.22 -6.56
CA ASN A 241 54.88 4.05 -7.67
C ASN A 241 54.19 3.80 -9.02
N GLN A 242 52.85 3.67 -9.05
CA GLN A 242 52.13 3.62 -10.32
C GLN A 242 51.96 5.03 -10.88
N PRO A 243 52.38 5.31 -12.14
CA PRO A 243 52.23 6.63 -12.73
C PRO A 243 50.74 6.94 -12.94
N GLY A 244 50.19 7.83 -12.11
CA GLY A 244 48.84 8.35 -12.24
C GLY A 244 48.50 9.35 -11.12
N PRO A 245 48.28 10.65 -11.41
CA PRO A 245 47.82 11.59 -10.41
C PRO A 245 46.40 11.23 -9.91
N GLY A 246 46.17 11.38 -8.60
CA GLY A 246 44.81 11.47 -8.06
C GLY A 246 44.13 10.19 -7.58
N ARG A 247 44.79 9.03 -7.52
CA ARG A 247 44.12 7.83 -6.97
C ARG A 247 43.91 7.93 -5.45
N TRP A 248 42.66 7.73 -5.03
CA TRP A 248 42.23 7.64 -3.64
C TRP A 248 42.40 6.22 -3.09
N TYR A 249 43.26 6.07 -2.08
CA TYR A 249 43.45 4.78 -1.41
C TYR A 249 42.81 4.80 -0.03
N ARG A 250 41.94 3.83 0.25
CA ARG A 250 41.45 3.63 1.61
C ARG A 250 42.46 2.80 2.37
N THR A 251 43.11 3.39 3.36
CA THR A 251 44.07 2.69 4.23
C THR A 251 43.94 3.20 5.66
N THR A 252 44.71 2.65 6.58
CA THR A 252 44.71 3.06 7.98
C THR A 252 45.98 3.84 8.27
N VAL A 253 45.83 5.12 8.57
CA VAL A 253 46.92 6.03 8.93
C VAL A 253 46.81 6.32 10.41
N GLU A 254 47.84 5.96 11.19
CA GLU A 254 47.81 6.09 12.66
C GLU A 254 46.54 5.51 13.31
N ASN A 255 46.14 4.29 12.90
CA ASN A 255 44.91 3.61 13.35
C ASN A 255 43.57 4.30 12.95
N VAL A 256 43.61 5.27 12.05
CA VAL A 256 42.41 5.95 11.51
C VAL A 256 42.20 5.59 10.04
N PRO A 257 41.06 4.96 9.68
CA PRO A 257 40.69 4.73 8.28
C PRO A 257 40.62 6.05 7.53
N SER A 258 41.47 6.21 6.53
CA SER A 258 41.70 7.44 5.80
C SER A 258 41.82 7.18 4.30
N TYR A 259 41.36 8.16 3.52
CA TYR A 259 41.67 8.27 2.10
C TYR A 259 43.01 8.98 1.93
N VAL A 260 43.95 8.35 1.23
CA VAL A 260 45.30 8.89 0.99
C VAL A 260 45.45 9.23 -0.49
N LEU A 261 46.00 10.41 -0.75
CA LEU A 261 46.34 10.92 -2.07
C LEU A 261 47.78 11.40 -2.09
N PHE A 262 48.46 11.20 -3.22
CA PHE A 262 49.85 11.61 -3.42
C PHE A 262 49.95 12.61 -4.58
N ALA A 263 50.80 13.61 -4.40
CA ALA A 263 51.29 14.47 -5.48
C ALA A 263 52.82 14.44 -5.48
N ASN A 264 53.42 14.28 -6.67
CA ASN A 264 54.86 14.26 -6.83
C ASN A 264 55.40 15.67 -7.12
N ALA A 265 56.54 15.98 -6.54
CA ALA A 265 57.34 17.16 -6.80
C ALA A 265 58.31 16.82 -7.96
N PRO A 266 58.06 17.31 -9.18
CA PRO A 266 58.72 16.81 -10.39
C PRO A 266 60.23 17.05 -10.43
N ALA A 267 60.76 18.08 -9.77
CA ALA A 267 62.19 18.41 -9.82
C ALA A 267 63.01 17.60 -8.81
N SER A 268 62.51 17.43 -7.58
CA SER A 268 63.21 16.70 -6.51
C SER A 268 62.91 15.20 -6.47
N GLY A 269 61.83 14.75 -7.12
CA GLY A 269 61.31 13.39 -6.99
C GLY A 269 60.66 13.10 -5.64
N TRP A 270 60.49 14.12 -4.80
CA TRP A 270 59.78 14.04 -3.53
C TRP A 270 58.28 13.96 -3.75
N SER A 271 57.51 13.70 -2.71
CA SER A 271 56.06 13.65 -2.80
C SER A 271 55.38 14.20 -1.55
N VAL A 272 54.22 14.81 -1.75
CA VAL A 272 53.33 15.23 -0.67
C VAL A 272 52.17 14.24 -0.61
N ALA A 273 51.95 13.69 0.57
CA ALA A 273 50.83 12.80 0.86
C ALA A 273 49.80 13.54 1.73
N LEU A 274 48.53 13.50 1.33
CA LEU A 274 47.40 13.97 2.12
C LEU A 274 46.53 12.79 2.50
N ALA A 275 46.30 12.61 3.80
CA ALA A 275 45.46 11.58 4.39
C ALA A 275 44.25 12.23 5.06
N VAL A 276 43.05 11.89 4.58
CA VAL A 276 41.77 12.45 5.02
C VAL A 276 40.91 11.36 5.64
N PRO A 277 40.48 11.46 6.91
CA PRO A 277 39.70 10.40 7.55
C PRO A 277 38.41 10.08 6.79
N VAL A 278 38.11 8.79 6.60
CA VAL A 278 36.89 8.31 5.92
C VAL A 278 35.64 8.87 6.58
N ALA A 279 35.65 8.98 7.92
CA ALA A 279 34.56 9.58 8.67
C ALA A 279 34.27 11.03 8.25
N THR A 280 35.29 11.84 7.92
CA THR A 280 35.08 13.23 7.48
C THR A 280 34.47 13.31 6.08
N VAL A 281 34.82 12.38 5.18
CA VAL A 281 34.29 12.35 3.81
C VAL A 281 32.90 11.71 3.75
N GLU A 282 32.67 10.64 4.51
CA GLU A 282 31.45 9.83 4.40
C GLU A 282 30.39 10.13 5.49
N ALA A 283 30.72 10.81 6.60
CA ALA A 283 29.71 11.12 7.62
C ALA A 283 28.49 11.88 7.08
N PRO A 284 28.63 12.88 6.17
CA PRO A 284 27.46 13.55 5.59
C PRO A 284 26.56 12.59 4.80
N PHE A 285 27.13 11.54 4.20
CA PHE A 285 26.40 10.55 3.43
C PHE A 285 25.52 9.67 4.34
N TYR A 286 26.09 9.09 5.40
CA TYR A 286 25.33 8.21 6.30
C TYR A 286 24.23 8.97 7.05
N ARG A 287 24.47 10.21 7.48
CA ARG A 287 23.46 11.02 8.19
C ARG A 287 22.25 11.29 7.30
N THR A 288 22.48 11.71 6.07
CA THR A 288 21.39 11.96 5.11
C THR A 288 20.71 10.66 4.70
N MET A 289 21.46 9.56 4.51
CA MET A 289 20.88 8.26 4.18
C MET A 289 19.95 7.73 5.28
N TRP A 290 20.31 7.91 6.56
CA TRP A 290 19.44 7.57 7.68
C TRP A 290 18.18 8.44 7.73
N LEU A 291 18.28 9.74 7.42
CA LEU A 291 17.12 10.61 7.33
C LEU A 291 16.16 10.19 6.21
N ILE A 292 16.65 9.83 5.02
CA ILE A 292 15.82 9.34 3.91
C ILE A 292 15.19 8.00 4.28
N THR A 293 15.99 7.08 4.82
CA THR A 293 15.49 5.76 5.23
C THR A 293 14.40 5.94 6.28
N GLY A 294 14.62 6.82 7.26
CA GLY A 294 13.63 7.20 8.25
C GLY A 294 12.37 7.82 7.64
N LEU A 295 12.52 8.80 6.75
CA LEU A 295 11.40 9.46 6.07
C LEU A 295 10.61 8.52 5.16
N GLY A 296 11.31 7.64 4.44
CA GLY A 296 10.73 6.62 3.56
C GLY A 296 9.94 5.58 4.36
N ILE A 297 10.52 5.06 5.46
CA ILE A 297 9.82 4.17 6.40
C ILE A 297 8.61 4.90 7.00
N PHE A 298 8.78 6.13 7.48
CA PHE A 298 7.70 6.92 8.04
C PHE A 298 6.57 7.20 7.04
N SER A 299 6.91 7.49 5.78
CA SER A 299 5.93 7.73 4.74
C SER A 299 5.17 6.46 4.36
N LEU A 300 5.86 5.30 4.28
CA LEU A 300 5.23 4.00 4.04
C LEU A 300 4.32 3.57 5.20
N THR A 301 4.74 3.79 6.45
CA THR A 301 3.91 3.47 7.63
C THR A 301 2.70 4.39 7.71
N LEU A 302 2.86 5.69 7.45
CA LEU A 302 1.77 6.66 7.46
C LEU A 302 0.78 6.39 6.32
N GLY A 303 1.27 6.15 5.10
CA GLY A 303 0.44 5.79 3.96
C GLY A 303 -0.30 4.46 4.17
N GLY A 304 0.38 3.45 4.70
CA GLY A 304 -0.23 2.18 5.09
C GLY A 304 -1.29 2.34 6.18
N PHE A 305 -1.05 3.22 7.16
CA PHE A 305 -2.01 3.55 8.22
C PHE A 305 -3.27 4.24 7.66
N PHE A 306 -3.12 5.23 6.77
CA PHE A 306 -4.27 5.87 6.11
C PHE A 306 -5.04 4.90 5.21
N ALA A 307 -4.34 4.07 4.43
CA ALA A 307 -4.96 3.00 3.64
C ALA A 307 -5.75 2.04 4.53
N PHE A 308 -5.21 1.67 5.70
CA PHE A 308 -5.90 0.86 6.70
C PHE A 308 -7.15 1.56 7.26
N LEU A 309 -7.08 2.85 7.58
CA LEU A 309 -8.24 3.62 8.05
C LEU A 309 -9.35 3.70 7.01
N VAL A 310 -9.01 4.01 5.75
CA VAL A 310 -9.98 4.07 4.64
C VAL A 310 -10.58 2.70 4.40
N ALA A 311 -9.74 1.66 4.33
CA ALA A 311 -10.18 0.28 4.19
C ALA A 311 -11.12 -0.17 5.32
N ARG A 312 -10.86 0.23 6.57
CA ARG A 312 -11.73 -0.11 7.70
C ARG A 312 -13.05 0.66 7.65
N ARG A 313 -13.03 1.91 7.17
CA ARG A 313 -14.21 2.77 7.00
C ARG A 313 -15.14 2.30 5.87
N THR A 314 -14.58 1.74 4.80
CA THR A 314 -15.35 1.25 3.63
C THR A 314 -15.73 -0.23 3.74
N ALA A 315 -14.84 -1.09 4.25
CA ALA A 315 -15.11 -2.53 4.32
C ALA A 315 -16.13 -2.90 5.41
N ARG A 316 -16.13 -2.22 6.57
CA ARG A 316 -17.06 -2.55 7.66
C ARG A 316 -18.54 -2.40 7.26
N PRO A 317 -18.99 -1.30 6.63
CA PRO A 317 -20.37 -1.19 6.19
C PRO A 317 -20.76 -2.23 5.14
N ILE A 318 -19.86 -2.60 4.23
CA ILE A 318 -20.12 -3.58 3.17
C ILE A 318 -20.21 -4.99 3.75
N GLU A 319 -19.31 -5.39 4.65
CA GLU A 319 -19.41 -6.66 5.38
C GLU A 319 -20.68 -6.70 6.22
N PHE A 320 -21.04 -5.60 6.89
CA PHE A 320 -22.27 -5.54 7.66
C PHE A 320 -23.50 -5.70 6.76
N LEU A 321 -23.56 -5.02 5.61
CA LEU A 321 -24.64 -5.19 4.62
C LEU A 321 -24.70 -6.61 4.04
N ALA A 322 -23.55 -7.21 3.73
CA ALA A 322 -23.48 -8.57 3.19
C ALA A 322 -23.95 -9.62 4.21
N THR A 323 -23.54 -9.48 5.48
CA THR A 323 -23.95 -10.38 6.55
C THR A 323 -25.41 -10.15 6.95
N TYR A 324 -25.87 -8.90 7.07
CA TYR A 324 -27.28 -8.59 7.37
C TYR A 324 -28.23 -9.00 6.23
N ALA A 325 -27.83 -8.87 4.97
CA ALA A 325 -28.63 -9.34 3.84
C ALA A 325 -28.72 -10.88 3.79
N LYS A 326 -27.66 -11.58 4.23
CA LYS A 326 -27.59 -13.05 4.25
C LYS A 326 -28.31 -13.67 5.45
N GLU A 327 -28.21 -13.07 6.63
CA GLU A 327 -28.87 -13.54 7.86
C GLU A 327 -30.37 -13.20 7.90
N ARG A 328 -30.82 -12.19 7.13
CA ARG A 328 -32.18 -11.66 7.22
C ARG A 328 -33.05 -11.96 5.99
N GLY A 329 -32.64 -12.91 5.15
CA GLY A 329 -33.41 -13.40 4.00
C GLY A 329 -34.81 -13.94 4.33
N GLU A 330 -35.16 -14.08 5.61
CA GLU A 330 -36.46 -14.60 6.08
C GLU A 330 -37.34 -13.59 6.84
N ASP A 331 -36.82 -12.44 7.31
CA ASP A 331 -37.58 -11.49 8.14
C ASP A 331 -38.10 -10.28 7.34
N LYS A 332 -39.42 -10.11 7.33
CA LYS A 332 -40.19 -9.15 6.51
C LYS A 332 -40.28 -7.72 7.08
N SER A 333 -39.51 -7.39 8.11
CA SER A 333 -39.54 -6.06 8.75
C SER A 333 -38.90 -4.94 7.90
N PRO A 334 -39.37 -3.68 7.94
CA PRO A 334 -38.80 -2.58 7.14
C PRO A 334 -37.34 -2.27 7.51
N MET A 335 -36.49 -2.24 6.48
CA MET A 335 -35.05 -2.03 6.58
C MET A 335 -34.75 -0.58 7.01
N ARG A 336 -34.23 -0.37 8.22
CA ARG A 336 -33.63 0.90 8.64
C ARG A 336 -32.14 0.70 8.88
N LEU A 337 -31.33 1.06 7.89
CA LEU A 337 -29.88 1.04 8.01
C LEU A 337 -29.40 2.39 8.61
N PRO A 338 -28.45 2.39 9.56
CA PRO A 338 -27.81 3.61 9.99
C PRO A 338 -27.02 4.25 8.82
N PRO A 339 -26.95 5.59 8.73
CA PRO A 339 -26.30 6.26 7.60
C PRO A 339 -24.82 5.87 7.52
N ALA A 340 -24.43 5.33 6.36
CA ALA A 340 -23.04 5.00 6.07
C ALA A 340 -22.26 6.27 5.74
N SER A 341 -20.96 6.24 6.05
CA SER A 341 -20.10 7.42 5.90
C SER A 341 -19.67 7.75 4.46
N VAL A 342 -20.11 6.93 3.49
CA VAL A 342 -19.79 7.01 2.05
C VAL A 342 -21.11 7.14 1.30
N ALA A 343 -21.23 8.16 0.46
CA ALA A 343 -22.50 8.52 -0.20
C ALA A 343 -23.03 7.39 -1.10
N GLU A 344 -22.13 6.73 -1.82
CA GLU A 344 -22.44 5.62 -2.72
C GLU A 344 -23.02 4.40 -1.98
N ILE A 345 -22.59 4.16 -0.74
CA ILE A 345 -23.15 3.09 0.11
C ILE A 345 -24.59 3.45 0.54
N ASN A 346 -24.86 4.72 0.82
CA ASN A 346 -26.23 5.17 1.13
C ASN A 346 -27.15 5.06 -0.08
N VAL A 347 -26.66 5.39 -1.28
CA VAL A 347 -27.40 5.21 -2.55
C VAL A 347 -27.73 3.73 -2.77
N LEU A 348 -26.75 2.83 -2.59
CA LEU A 348 -26.97 1.39 -2.73
C LEU A 348 -27.93 0.84 -1.67
N ALA A 349 -27.82 1.29 -0.42
CA ALA A 349 -28.72 0.93 0.67
C ALA A 349 -30.16 1.39 0.37
N GLN A 350 -30.33 2.59 -0.17
CA GLN A 350 -31.63 3.13 -0.57
C GLN A 350 -32.23 2.35 -1.74
N ALA A 351 -31.45 2.07 -2.79
CA ALA A 351 -31.88 1.26 -3.93
C ALA A 351 -32.25 -0.19 -3.52
N SER A 352 -31.53 -0.75 -2.55
CA SER A 352 -31.83 -2.09 -2.00
C SER A 352 -33.12 -2.08 -1.17
N ALA A 353 -33.33 -1.03 -0.36
CA ALA A 353 -34.57 -0.85 0.41
C ALA A 353 -35.79 -0.66 -0.51
N GLU A 354 -35.63 0.11 -1.60
CA GLU A 354 -36.65 0.28 -2.63
C GLU A 354 -36.97 -1.05 -3.33
N SER A 355 -35.94 -1.79 -3.77
CA SER A 355 -36.11 -3.11 -4.38
C SER A 355 -36.82 -4.10 -3.45
N ALA A 356 -36.46 -4.10 -2.16
CA ALA A 356 -37.13 -4.94 -1.16
C ALA A 356 -38.61 -4.55 -0.97
N SER A 357 -38.93 -3.26 -1.02
CA SER A 357 -40.33 -2.79 -0.94
C SER A 357 -41.15 -3.17 -2.16
N LEU A 358 -40.58 -3.10 -3.37
CA LEU A 358 -41.22 -3.52 -4.61
C LEU A 358 -41.48 -5.04 -4.64
N LEU A 359 -40.52 -5.84 -4.18
CA LEU A 359 -40.69 -7.28 -4.06
C LEU A 359 -41.82 -7.63 -3.09
N ARG A 360 -41.92 -6.95 -1.94
CA ARG A 360 -43.04 -7.12 -1.00
C ARG A 360 -44.37 -6.78 -1.63
N GLN A 361 -44.45 -5.67 -2.36
CA GLN A 361 -45.68 -5.28 -3.05
C GLN A 361 -46.12 -6.36 -4.04
N ARG A 362 -45.19 -6.91 -4.82
CA ARG A 362 -45.48 -8.02 -5.74
C ARG A 362 -45.88 -9.31 -5.04
N GLU A 363 -45.25 -9.67 -3.92
CA GLU A 363 -45.66 -10.83 -3.12
C GLU A 363 -47.08 -10.67 -2.59
N THR A 364 -47.40 -9.50 -2.00
CA THR A 364 -48.75 -9.23 -1.49
C THR A 364 -49.80 -9.23 -2.58
N GLU A 365 -49.48 -8.70 -3.77
CA GLU A 365 -50.38 -8.69 -4.92
C GLU A 365 -50.62 -10.13 -5.40
N ARG A 366 -49.55 -10.92 -5.57
CA ARG A 366 -49.65 -12.34 -5.95
C ARG A 366 -50.48 -13.14 -4.96
N ASP A 367 -50.25 -12.97 -3.66
CA ASP A 367 -50.98 -13.69 -2.61
C ASP A 367 -52.47 -13.29 -2.62
N SER A 368 -52.79 -12.02 -2.89
CA SER A 368 -54.18 -11.56 -3.03
C SER A 368 -54.89 -12.15 -4.25
N VAL A 369 -54.19 -12.25 -5.39
CA VAL A 369 -54.71 -12.86 -6.62
C VAL A 369 -54.94 -14.36 -6.43
N GLN A 370 -54.02 -15.04 -5.75
CA GLN A 370 -54.15 -16.47 -5.46
C GLN A 370 -55.34 -16.76 -4.53
N GLU A 371 -55.57 -15.91 -3.53
CA GLU A 371 -56.73 -16.05 -2.64
C GLU A 371 -58.06 -15.82 -3.38
N GLN A 372 -58.12 -14.82 -4.26
CA GLN A 372 -59.30 -14.59 -5.11
C GLN A 372 -59.62 -15.78 -6.01
N LEU A 373 -58.59 -16.37 -6.64
CA LEU A 373 -58.76 -17.55 -7.48
C LEU A 373 -59.32 -18.73 -6.66
N LYS A 374 -58.82 -18.92 -5.44
CA LYS A 374 -59.29 -19.98 -4.55
C LYS A 374 -60.77 -19.81 -4.18
N ILE A 375 -61.18 -18.60 -3.84
CA ILE A 375 -62.59 -18.28 -3.53
C ILE A 375 -63.50 -18.55 -4.73
N GLN A 376 -63.06 -18.20 -5.95
CA GLN A 376 -63.84 -18.45 -7.17
C GLN A 376 -64.00 -19.95 -7.47
N LEU A 377 -62.93 -20.74 -7.30
CA LEU A 377 -62.97 -22.19 -7.52
C LEU A 377 -63.87 -22.91 -6.50
N ASP A 378 -63.82 -22.52 -5.23
CA ASP A 378 -64.70 -23.08 -4.19
C ASP A 378 -66.18 -22.78 -4.49
N GLY A 379 -66.50 -21.60 -5.00
CA GLY A 379 -67.86 -21.22 -5.40
C GLY A 379 -68.41 -22.06 -6.56
N LEU A 380 -67.61 -22.28 -7.60
CA LEU A 380 -68.00 -23.08 -8.76
C LEU A 380 -68.19 -24.57 -8.40
N THR A 381 -67.32 -25.11 -7.55
CA THR A 381 -67.39 -26.52 -7.14
C THR A 381 -68.69 -26.81 -6.39
N ARG A 382 -69.08 -25.94 -5.46
CA ARG A 382 -70.34 -26.09 -4.69
C ARG A 382 -71.58 -25.99 -5.57
N LEU A 383 -71.59 -25.11 -6.56
CA LEU A 383 -72.70 -25.00 -7.51
C LEU A 383 -72.84 -26.28 -8.35
N HIS A 384 -71.72 -26.85 -8.80
CA HIS A 384 -71.73 -28.10 -9.57
C HIS A 384 -72.22 -29.30 -8.76
N GLU A 385 -71.83 -29.43 -7.48
CA GLU A 385 -72.32 -30.49 -6.59
C GLU A 385 -73.84 -30.41 -6.37
N LEU A 386 -74.36 -29.20 -6.11
CA LEU A 386 -75.80 -28.96 -5.96
C LEU A 386 -76.59 -29.32 -7.22
N SER A 387 -76.08 -28.94 -8.40
CA SER A 387 -76.75 -29.26 -9.67
C SER A 387 -76.76 -30.76 -9.96
N ALA A 388 -75.71 -31.50 -9.58
CA ALA A 388 -75.62 -32.94 -9.82
C ALA A 388 -76.57 -33.72 -8.90
N SER A 389 -76.69 -33.32 -7.63
CA SER A 389 -77.59 -33.95 -6.66
C SER A 389 -79.06 -33.84 -7.09
N LEU A 390 -79.46 -32.68 -7.61
CA LEU A 390 -80.82 -32.43 -8.09
C LEU A 390 -81.23 -33.28 -9.32
N LEU A 391 -80.26 -33.77 -10.10
CA LEU A 391 -80.53 -34.58 -11.30
C LEU A 391 -80.70 -36.08 -10.99
N ALA A 392 -80.36 -36.54 -9.79
CA ALA A 392 -80.30 -37.96 -9.43
C ALA A 392 -81.55 -38.49 -8.70
N ILE A 393 -82.57 -37.66 -8.49
CA ILE A 393 -83.70 -37.98 -7.61
C ILE A 393 -84.95 -38.30 -8.44
N GLU A 394 -85.36 -39.57 -8.42
CA GLU A 394 -86.55 -40.06 -9.16
C GLU A 394 -87.85 -39.99 -8.34
N ASP A 395 -87.76 -39.84 -7.01
CA ASP A 395 -88.92 -39.74 -6.11
C ASP A 395 -89.36 -38.28 -5.92
N ARG A 396 -90.64 -38.01 -6.16
CA ARG A 396 -91.27 -36.69 -6.03
C ARG A 396 -91.08 -36.07 -4.64
N SER A 397 -91.18 -36.85 -3.57
CA SER A 397 -91.02 -36.31 -2.21
C SER A 397 -89.56 -36.00 -1.86
N ALA A 398 -88.64 -36.84 -2.34
CA ALA A 398 -87.21 -36.66 -2.13
C ALA A 398 -86.69 -35.43 -2.91
N LEU A 399 -87.15 -35.23 -4.16
CA LEU A 399 -86.74 -34.11 -5.00
C LEU A 399 -87.14 -32.77 -4.36
N PHE A 400 -88.35 -32.67 -3.82
CA PHE A 400 -88.80 -31.44 -3.16
C PHE A 400 -88.08 -31.17 -1.85
N SER A 401 -87.78 -32.20 -1.07
CA SER A 401 -86.93 -32.04 0.12
C SER A 401 -85.54 -31.52 -0.27
N GLU A 402 -84.93 -32.05 -1.33
CA GLU A 402 -83.60 -31.65 -1.76
C GLU A 402 -83.55 -30.24 -2.38
N ILE A 403 -84.60 -29.83 -3.08
CA ILE A 403 -84.79 -28.45 -3.53
C ILE A 403 -84.87 -27.49 -2.33
N VAL A 404 -85.61 -27.87 -1.27
CA VAL A 404 -85.66 -27.07 -0.03
C VAL A 404 -84.27 -27.03 0.61
N THR A 405 -83.54 -28.14 0.72
CA THR A 405 -82.16 -28.18 1.25
C THR A 405 -81.24 -27.22 0.49
N GLY A 406 -81.24 -27.30 -0.84
CA GLY A 406 -80.41 -26.44 -1.69
C GLY A 406 -80.74 -24.95 -1.52
N ALA A 407 -82.04 -24.62 -1.44
CA ALA A 407 -82.49 -23.26 -1.18
C ALA A 407 -82.08 -22.75 0.20
N LEU A 408 -82.15 -23.59 1.25
CA LEU A 408 -81.73 -23.22 2.61
C LEU A 408 -80.24 -22.93 2.70
N ILE A 409 -79.40 -23.73 2.03
CA ILE A 409 -77.95 -23.50 1.98
C ILE A 409 -77.64 -22.19 1.24
N LEU A 410 -78.28 -21.95 0.10
CA LEU A 410 -78.07 -20.73 -0.69
C LEU A 410 -78.52 -19.47 0.05
N LEU A 411 -79.68 -19.53 0.71
CA LEU A 411 -80.27 -18.40 1.43
C LEU A 411 -79.73 -18.25 2.86
N LYS A 412 -78.92 -19.20 3.33
CA LYS A 412 -78.39 -19.27 4.70
C LYS A 412 -79.50 -19.19 5.76
N THR A 413 -80.53 -20.01 5.60
CA THR A 413 -81.68 -20.08 6.51
C THR A 413 -81.86 -21.49 7.05
N ASP A 414 -82.30 -21.62 8.30
CA ASP A 414 -82.35 -22.93 8.98
C ASP A 414 -83.64 -23.73 8.72
N LYS A 415 -84.69 -23.08 8.21
CA LYS A 415 -86.05 -23.66 8.09
C LYS A 415 -86.69 -23.24 6.77
N GLY A 416 -87.37 -24.18 6.10
CA GLY A 416 -88.07 -23.90 4.85
C GLY A 416 -89.09 -24.94 4.49
N SER A 417 -90.04 -24.55 3.65
CA SER A 417 -91.00 -25.46 3.03
C SER A 417 -91.26 -25.08 1.58
N LEU A 418 -91.46 -26.08 0.73
CA LEU A 418 -91.92 -25.92 -0.65
C LEU A 418 -93.41 -26.26 -0.69
N GLN A 419 -94.21 -25.36 -1.25
CA GLN A 419 -95.66 -25.52 -1.36
C GLN A 419 -96.08 -25.47 -2.83
N LEU A 420 -96.89 -26.44 -3.24
CA LEU A 420 -97.44 -26.59 -4.58
C LEU A 420 -98.88 -26.08 -4.59
N LEU A 421 -99.26 -25.30 -5.60
CA LEU A 421 -100.63 -24.82 -5.76
C LEU A 421 -101.48 -25.84 -6.53
N ASP A 422 -102.50 -26.40 -5.87
CA ASP A 422 -103.59 -27.09 -6.56
C ASP A 422 -104.55 -26.04 -7.16
N ARG A 423 -104.58 -25.97 -8.49
CA ARG A 423 -105.40 -25.01 -9.23
C ARG A 423 -106.89 -25.32 -9.17
N GLY A 424 -107.29 -26.57 -8.99
CA GLY A 424 -108.69 -26.99 -8.91
C GLY A 424 -109.34 -26.57 -7.59
N ALA A 425 -108.63 -26.79 -6.48
CA ALA A 425 -109.10 -26.42 -5.14
C ALA A 425 -108.71 -25.00 -4.68
N GLN A 426 -107.80 -24.32 -5.39
CA GLN A 426 -107.17 -23.04 -4.99
C GLN A 426 -106.46 -23.10 -3.63
N ARG A 427 -105.82 -24.24 -3.33
CA ARG A 427 -105.15 -24.52 -2.05
C ARG A 427 -103.68 -24.89 -2.27
N LEU A 428 -102.84 -24.52 -1.31
CA LEU A 428 -101.42 -24.85 -1.28
C LEU A 428 -101.18 -26.13 -0.49
N GLU A 429 -100.50 -27.09 -1.11
CA GLU A 429 -100.10 -28.35 -0.50
C GLU A 429 -98.60 -28.36 -0.27
N VAL A 430 -98.15 -28.80 0.91
CA VAL A 430 -96.72 -28.88 1.21
C VAL A 430 -96.11 -30.05 0.45
N GLY A 431 -95.17 -29.77 -0.44
CA GLY A 431 -94.44 -30.77 -1.22
C GLY A 431 -93.14 -31.22 -0.56
N GLY A 432 -92.55 -30.42 0.33
CA GLY A 432 -91.33 -30.75 1.07
C GLY A 432 -91.06 -29.74 2.19
N GLN A 433 -90.37 -30.16 3.25
CA GLN A 433 -90.10 -29.33 4.42
C GLN A 433 -88.79 -29.71 5.11
N ILE A 434 -88.13 -28.72 5.71
CA ILE A 434 -86.92 -28.90 6.52
C ILE A 434 -86.96 -27.95 7.70
N GLY A 435 -86.67 -28.48 8.90
CA GLY A 435 -86.50 -27.69 10.12
C GLY A 435 -87.79 -27.13 10.74
N THR A 436 -88.97 -27.53 10.24
CA THR A 436 -90.29 -27.09 10.73
C THR A 436 -91.01 -28.19 11.53
N THR A 437 -91.88 -27.79 12.47
CA THR A 437 -92.67 -28.74 13.29
C THR A 437 -93.89 -29.27 12.54
N THR A 438 -94.39 -30.45 12.94
CA THR A 438 -95.56 -31.09 12.33
C THR A 438 -96.82 -30.21 12.47
N GLU A 439 -97.03 -29.56 13.62
CA GLU A 439 -98.20 -28.69 13.82
C GLU A 439 -98.18 -27.47 12.88
N PHE A 440 -96.98 -26.92 12.60
CA PHE A 440 -96.83 -25.80 11.68
C PHE A 440 -97.15 -26.20 10.24
N ILE A 441 -96.85 -27.44 9.88
CA ILE A 441 -97.06 -27.98 8.55
C ILE A 441 -98.52 -28.26 8.31
N GLU A 442 -99.21 -28.90 9.26
CA GLU A 442 -100.67 -29.09 9.19
C GLU A 442 -101.41 -27.77 9.07
N LEU A 443 -100.92 -26.71 9.71
CA LEU A 443 -101.47 -25.37 9.62
C LEU A 443 -101.32 -24.74 8.22
N VAL A 444 -100.18 -24.93 7.56
CA VAL A 444 -99.94 -24.38 6.22
C VAL A 444 -100.43 -25.31 5.11
N GLN A 445 -100.70 -26.57 5.41
CA GLN A 445 -101.29 -27.53 4.50
C GLN A 445 -102.74 -27.15 4.18
N GLY A 446 -103.05 -27.02 2.90
CA GLY A 446 -104.37 -26.60 2.43
C GLY A 446 -104.63 -25.10 2.59
N THR A 447 -103.60 -24.26 2.72
CA THR A 447 -103.74 -22.79 2.77
C THR A 447 -104.38 -22.28 1.48
N VAL A 448 -105.46 -21.52 1.61
CA VAL A 448 -106.17 -20.94 0.45
C VAL A 448 -105.35 -19.78 -0.14
N SER A 449 -105.33 -19.67 -1.46
CA SER A 449 -104.76 -18.51 -2.15
C SER A 449 -105.30 -17.19 -1.56
N GLY A 450 -104.41 -16.27 -1.21
CA GLY A 450 -104.75 -14.98 -0.58
C GLY A 450 -104.76 -14.98 0.96
N GLN A 451 -104.58 -16.12 1.62
CA GLN A 451 -104.45 -16.20 3.08
C GLN A 451 -103.04 -16.61 3.53
N GLY A 452 -102.59 -16.09 4.66
CA GLY A 452 -101.25 -16.35 5.19
C GLY A 452 -100.12 -15.81 4.29
N ALA A 453 -98.86 -16.06 4.67
CA ALA A 453 -97.70 -15.53 3.93
C ALA A 453 -97.57 -16.14 2.52
N SER A 454 -97.62 -17.47 2.41
CA SER A 454 -97.48 -18.19 1.14
C SER A 454 -98.68 -18.00 0.22
N GLY A 455 -99.91 -18.04 0.74
CA GLY A 455 -101.12 -17.77 -0.03
C GLY A 455 -101.17 -16.34 -0.54
N THR A 456 -100.73 -15.35 0.25
CA THR A 456 -100.62 -13.95 -0.19
C THR A 456 -99.57 -13.77 -1.30
N ALA A 457 -98.41 -14.44 -1.17
CA ALA A 457 -97.35 -14.38 -2.19
C ALA A 457 -97.80 -14.94 -3.54
N VAL A 458 -98.53 -16.04 -3.52
CA VAL A 458 -99.11 -16.66 -4.72
C VAL A 458 -100.21 -15.79 -5.34
N ALA A 459 -101.14 -15.27 -4.52
CA ALA A 459 -102.21 -14.38 -5.01
C ALA A 459 -101.67 -13.09 -5.64
N ARG A 460 -100.60 -12.52 -5.07
CA ARG A 460 -99.95 -11.30 -5.57
C ARG A 460 -98.93 -11.56 -6.69
N ARG A 461 -98.56 -12.83 -6.94
CA ARG A 461 -97.44 -13.23 -7.82
C ARG A 461 -96.14 -12.46 -7.56
N ARG A 462 -95.88 -12.10 -6.30
CA ARG A 462 -94.66 -11.42 -5.85
C ARG A 462 -94.21 -12.02 -4.53
N SER A 463 -92.92 -11.91 -4.23
CA SER A 463 -92.42 -12.34 -2.93
C SER A 463 -93.08 -11.53 -1.81
N VAL A 464 -93.35 -12.20 -0.70
CA VAL A 464 -93.86 -11.59 0.52
C VAL A 464 -92.84 -11.88 1.62
N MET A 465 -92.33 -10.81 2.21
CA MET A 465 -91.41 -10.88 3.33
C MET A 465 -92.11 -10.34 4.58
N ILE A 466 -92.03 -11.12 5.65
CA ILE A 466 -92.49 -10.76 6.99
C ILE A 466 -91.24 -10.77 7.85
N ASP A 467 -90.72 -9.58 8.17
CA ASP A 467 -89.50 -9.44 8.95
C ASP A 467 -89.71 -9.76 10.44
N ASN A 468 -90.95 -9.61 10.92
CA ASN A 468 -91.34 -9.97 12.28
C ASN A 468 -92.78 -10.52 12.32
N ILE A 469 -92.92 -11.76 12.79
CA ILE A 469 -94.20 -12.45 12.91
C ILE A 469 -95.08 -11.87 14.03
N GLU A 470 -94.52 -11.31 15.10
CA GLU A 470 -95.31 -10.80 16.24
C GLU A 470 -96.19 -9.60 15.86
N THR A 471 -95.73 -8.78 14.92
CA THR A 471 -96.36 -7.52 14.54
C THR A 471 -97.16 -7.59 13.23
N THR A 472 -97.20 -8.76 12.57
CA THR A 472 -97.79 -8.87 11.23
C THR A 472 -99.32 -9.00 11.26
N GLN A 473 -99.98 -8.23 10.38
CA GLN A 473 -101.41 -8.35 10.10
C GLN A 473 -101.71 -9.35 8.96
N ILE A 474 -100.67 -9.88 8.29
CA ILE A 474 -100.81 -10.82 7.16
C ILE A 474 -101.20 -12.23 7.65
N LEU A 475 -100.83 -12.60 8.87
CA LEU A 475 -101.17 -13.87 9.50
C LEU A 475 -102.35 -13.69 10.46
N GLY A 476 -103.31 -14.62 10.42
CA GLY A 476 -104.35 -14.71 11.45
C GLY A 476 -103.79 -15.16 12.80
N ASP A 477 -104.54 -14.94 13.90
CA ASP A 477 -104.03 -15.16 15.26
C ASP A 477 -103.58 -16.60 15.51
N LYS A 478 -104.34 -17.59 15.03
CA LYS A 478 -103.96 -19.01 15.10
C LYS A 478 -102.67 -19.29 14.33
N GLN A 479 -102.47 -18.68 13.16
CA GLN A 479 -101.27 -18.88 12.35
C GLN A 479 -100.03 -18.25 12.98
N ARG A 480 -100.20 -17.09 13.61
CA ARG A 480 -99.12 -16.36 14.28
C ARG A 480 -98.58 -17.14 15.48
N VAL A 481 -99.46 -17.67 16.32
CA VAL A 481 -99.09 -18.43 17.52
C VAL A 481 -98.31 -19.70 17.14
N THR A 482 -98.84 -20.50 16.22
CA THR A 482 -98.17 -21.75 15.79
C THR A 482 -96.83 -21.49 15.09
N ALA A 483 -96.69 -20.39 14.33
CA ALA A 483 -95.41 -20.03 13.72
C ALA A 483 -94.33 -19.67 14.77
N LEU A 484 -94.72 -18.96 15.83
CA LEU A 484 -93.83 -18.60 16.94
C LEU A 484 -93.44 -19.83 17.78
N GLU A 485 -94.40 -20.73 18.05
CA GLU A 485 -94.15 -22.01 18.73
C GLU A 485 -93.21 -22.92 17.93
N ALA A 486 -93.33 -22.90 16.60
CA ALA A 486 -92.40 -23.57 15.69
C ALA A 486 -91.02 -22.87 15.59
N GLY A 487 -90.80 -21.78 16.33
CA GLY A 487 -89.55 -21.02 16.37
C GLY A 487 -89.24 -20.31 15.06
N VAL A 488 -90.25 -19.89 14.31
CA VAL A 488 -90.11 -19.03 13.13
C VAL A 488 -90.28 -17.59 13.60
N ARG A 489 -89.36 -16.69 13.20
CA ARG A 489 -89.38 -15.26 13.58
C ARG A 489 -89.64 -14.32 12.41
N ALA A 490 -89.23 -14.74 11.22
CA ALA A 490 -89.43 -14.05 9.95
C ALA A 490 -89.80 -15.09 8.87
N ILE A 491 -90.59 -14.69 7.89
CA ILE A 491 -91.00 -15.55 6.76
C ILE A 491 -90.71 -14.82 5.46
N HIS A 492 -90.02 -15.48 4.55
CA HIS A 492 -89.89 -15.02 3.17
C HIS A 492 -90.52 -16.06 2.24
N SER A 493 -91.66 -15.71 1.64
CA SER A 493 -92.38 -16.55 0.67
C SER A 493 -92.12 -16.04 -0.73
N ILE A 494 -91.50 -16.86 -1.58
CA ILE A 494 -91.18 -16.52 -2.97
C ILE A 494 -92.06 -17.37 -3.89
N PRO A 495 -92.96 -16.78 -4.70
CA PRO A 495 -93.74 -17.54 -5.66
C PRO A 495 -92.84 -17.95 -6.82
N LEU A 496 -92.66 -19.25 -7.01
CA LEU A 496 -91.91 -19.80 -8.14
C LEU A 496 -92.89 -20.09 -9.29
N THR A 497 -92.81 -19.30 -10.36
CA THR A 497 -93.55 -19.57 -11.59
C THR A 497 -92.66 -20.31 -12.57
N ALA A 498 -92.97 -21.56 -12.87
CA ALA A 498 -92.37 -22.26 -14.01
C ALA A 498 -92.88 -21.61 -15.30
N TYR A 499 -91.98 -20.99 -16.06
CA TYR A 499 -92.30 -20.27 -17.30
C TYR A 499 -92.17 -21.18 -18.53
N PHE A 500 -92.81 -22.36 -18.54
CA PHE A 500 -92.99 -23.15 -19.77
C PHE A 500 -94.31 -23.93 -19.79
N SER A 501 -94.95 -23.88 -20.95
CA SER A 501 -96.27 -24.43 -21.29
C SER A 501 -96.18 -25.91 -21.67
N THR A 502 -96.29 -26.80 -20.69
CA THR A 502 -96.88 -28.15 -20.84
C THR A 502 -97.13 -28.68 -19.44
N CYS A 503 -98.35 -28.50 -18.95
CA CYS A 503 -98.78 -29.09 -17.70
C CYS A 503 -99.02 -30.59 -17.94
N TRP A 504 -98.01 -31.37 -17.58
CA TRP A 504 -98.00 -32.77 -17.22
C TRP A 504 -99.40 -33.38 -16.99
N ARG A 505 -99.80 -34.33 -17.85
CA ARG A 505 -100.93 -35.23 -17.62
C ARG A 505 -100.42 -36.51 -16.93
N PRO A 506 -101.17 -37.07 -15.96
CA PRO A 506 -100.78 -38.25 -15.19
C PRO A 506 -101.17 -39.55 -15.90
N SER A 507 -100.53 -39.88 -17.02
CA SER A 507 -100.59 -41.22 -17.60
C SER A 507 -99.44 -41.38 -18.59
N GLU A 508 -98.70 -42.48 -18.46
CA GLU A 508 -97.59 -42.93 -19.33
C GLU A 508 -96.20 -42.40 -18.94
N TRP A 509 -95.47 -43.23 -18.20
CA TRP A 509 -94.06 -43.09 -17.86
C TRP A 509 -93.23 -44.02 -18.75
N GLU A 510 -92.92 -43.62 -19.97
CA GLU A 510 -91.81 -44.19 -20.74
C GLU A 510 -91.07 -43.08 -21.50
N GLU A 511 -89.73 -43.15 -21.41
CA GLU A 511 -88.72 -42.42 -22.19
C GLU A 511 -88.47 -40.92 -21.90
N ARG A 512 -87.51 -40.72 -20.97
CA ARG A 512 -86.25 -39.97 -21.13
C ARG A 512 -86.23 -38.46 -21.43
N ARG A 513 -85.42 -37.81 -20.56
CA ARG A 513 -84.49 -36.67 -20.73
C ARG A 513 -85.04 -35.26 -20.56
N ILE A 514 -84.61 -34.61 -19.47
CA ILE A 514 -84.45 -33.16 -19.39
C ILE A 514 -82.99 -32.86 -19.03
N GLY A 515 -82.30 -32.18 -19.95
CA GLY A 515 -81.03 -31.53 -19.69
C GLY A 515 -81.25 -30.08 -19.29
N ILE A 516 -80.39 -29.57 -18.43
CA ILE A 516 -80.42 -28.18 -17.95
C ILE A 516 -79.18 -27.47 -18.48
N TYR A 517 -79.38 -26.35 -19.18
CA TYR A 517 -78.38 -25.33 -19.45
C TYR A 517 -78.97 -23.96 -19.11
N SER A 518 -78.18 -23.07 -18.52
CA SER A 518 -78.09 -21.69 -18.97
C SER A 518 -76.75 -21.06 -18.59
N GLN A 519 -76.37 -20.04 -19.37
CA GLN A 519 -75.16 -19.22 -19.31
C GLN A 519 -74.99 -18.44 -18.01
#